data_AF-A0A0T8EG10-F1
#
_entry.id   AF-A0A0T8EG10-F1
#
_cell.length_a   1.000
_cell.length_b   1.000
_cell.length_c   1.000
_cell.angle_alpha   90.00
_cell.angle_beta   90.00
_cell.angle_gamma   90.00
#
_symmetry.space_group_name_H-M   'P 1'
#
loop_
_entity.id
_entity.type
_entity.pdbx_description
1 polymer ?
#
loop_
_entity_poly.entity_id
_entity_poly.type
_entity_poly.pdbx_seq_one_letter_code
_entity_poly.pdbx_strand_id
1 'polypeptide(L)' 'MANDNKSHYLIYRVLGISFEEGENIDLYQNKGRFLYKYAGSFLEEAAVISFNEKFGTENT' A
#
# COMPACT_ATOMS: atom_id res chain seq x y z
N MET A 1 0.76 -16.62 -1.59
CA MET A 1 2.10 -16.62 -0.94
C MET A 1 2.90 -17.90 -1.21
N ALA A 2 2.50 -19.09 -0.73
CA ALA A 2 3.26 -20.32 -1.03
C ALA A 2 3.16 -20.78 -2.51
N ASN A 3 2.06 -20.43 -3.19
CA ASN A 3 1.77 -20.76 -4.58
C ASN A 3 1.97 -19.60 -5.56
N ASP A 4 2.53 -18.47 -5.11
CA ASP A 4 2.82 -17.37 -6.04
C ASP A 4 4.08 -17.65 -6.83
N ASN A 5 4.10 -17.13 -8.06
CA ASN A 5 5.25 -17.19 -8.93
C ASN A 5 6.47 -16.55 -8.23
N LYS A 6 7.41 -17.38 -7.78
CA LYS A 6 8.64 -16.97 -7.09
C LYS A 6 9.73 -16.40 -8.02
N SER A 7 9.36 -15.93 -9.20
CA SER A 7 10.33 -15.38 -10.16
C SER A 7 11.05 -14.14 -9.61
N HIS A 8 10.40 -13.34 -8.76
CA HIS A 8 11.01 -12.15 -8.16
C HIS A 8 12.12 -12.46 -7.14
N TYR A 9 12.17 -13.68 -6.57
CA TYR A 9 13.30 -14.08 -5.71
C TYR A 9 14.62 -14.23 -6.48
N LEU A 10 14.57 -14.37 -7.80
CA LEU A 10 15.78 -14.34 -8.63
C LEU A 10 16.42 -12.94 -8.58
N ILE A 11 15.59 -11.88 -8.57
CA ILE A 11 16.05 -10.49 -8.45
C ILE A 11 16.71 -10.28 -7.09
N TYR A 12 16.09 -10.76 -6.00
CA TYR A 12 16.70 -10.68 -4.66
C TYR A 12 18.07 -11.36 -4.62
N ARG A 13 18.22 -12.55 -5.22
CA ARG A 13 19.51 -13.23 -5.31
C ARG A 13 20.56 -12.46 -6.13
N VAL A 14 20.16 -11.88 -7.27
CA VAL A 14 21.07 -11.04 -8.09
C VAL A 14 21.52 -9.80 -7.33
N LEU A 15 20.66 -9.24 -6.48
CA LEU A 15 20.96 -8.08 -5.64
C LEU A 15 21.74 -8.45 -4.36
N GLY A 16 22.04 -9.74 -4.13
CA GLY A 16 22.72 -10.20 -2.92
C GLY A 16 21.85 -10.19 -1.66
N ILE A 17 20.53 -10.03 -1.81
CA ILE A 17 19.55 -10.03 -0.71
C ILE A 17 19.29 -11.47 -0.28
N SER A 18 19.30 -11.69 1.04
CA SER A 18 19.02 -13.02 1.61
C SER A 18 17.56 -13.44 1.36
N PHE A 19 17.29 -14.74 1.37
CA PHE A 19 15.92 -15.23 1.20
C PHE A 19 14.98 -14.70 2.29
N GLU A 20 15.43 -14.69 3.53
CA GLU A 20 14.67 -14.18 4.68
C GLU A 20 14.37 -12.69 4.54
N GLU A 21 15.35 -11.90 4.09
CA GLU A 21 15.15 -10.48 3.84
C GLU A 21 14.18 -10.23 2.68
N GLY A 22 14.23 -11.04 1.61
CA GLY A 22 13.28 -10.99 0.51
C GLY A 22 11.83 -11.28 0.95
N GLU A 23 11.62 -12.30 1.79
CA GLU A 23 10.31 -12.59 2.38
C GLU A 23 9.80 -11.43 3.25
N ASN A 24 10.69 -10.82 4.04
CA ASN A 24 10.35 -9.67 4.86
C ASN A 24 9.97 -8.45 4.00
N ILE A 25 10.71 -8.18 2.92
CA ILE A 25 10.37 -7.11 1.96
C ILE A 25 8.96 -7.33 1.42
N ASP A 26 8.64 -8.54 0.95
CA ASP A 26 7.32 -8.86 0.42
C ASP A 26 6.21 -8.67 1.48
N LEU A 27 6.47 -9.12 2.71
CA LEU A 27 5.56 -8.92 3.84
C LEU A 27 5.28 -7.43 4.10
N TYR A 28 6.33 -6.62 4.17
CA TYR A 28 6.18 -5.18 4.44
C TYR A 28 5.54 -4.43 3.26
N GLN A 29 5.84 -4.82 2.02
CA GLN A 29 5.16 -4.23 0.86
C GLN A 29 3.66 -4.51 0.87
N ASN A 30 3.25 -5.74 1.21
CA ASN A 30 1.84 -6.09 1.30
C ASN A 30 1.14 -5.37 2.45
N LYS A 31 1.80 -5.25 3.61
CA LYS A 31 1.31 -4.44 4.74
C LYS A 31 1.15 -2.97 4.35
N GLY A 32 2.15 -2.40 3.67
CA GLY A 32 2.11 -1.03 3.17
C GLY A 32 0.96 -0.80 2.18
N ARG A 33 0.82 -1.68 1.18
CA ARG A 33 -0.30 -1.63 0.22
C ARG A 33 -1.66 -1.71 0.91
N PHE A 34 -1.82 -2.61 1.87
CA PHE A 34 -3.04 -2.71 2.65
C PHE A 34 -3.30 -1.41 3.42
N LEU A 35 -2.33 -0.92 4.18
CA LEU A 35 -2.48 0.28 4.99
C LEU A 35 -2.87 1.49 4.15
N TYR A 36 -2.15 1.75 3.04
CA TYR A 36 -2.49 2.88 2.16
C TYR A 36 -3.87 2.72 1.52
N LYS A 37 -4.25 1.51 1.10
CA LYS A 37 -5.56 1.27 0.52
C LYS A 37 -6.71 1.55 1.48
N TYR A 38 -6.56 1.27 2.77
CA TYR A 38 -7.64 1.43 3.73
C TYR A 38 -7.54 2.74 4.51
N ALA A 39 -6.41 2.98 5.19
CA ALA A 39 -6.21 4.21 5.95
C ALA A 39 -6.04 5.41 5.03
N GLY A 40 -5.35 5.26 3.90
CA GLY A 40 -5.18 6.33 2.92
C GLY A 40 -6.51 6.74 2.28
N SER A 41 -7.28 5.78 1.75
CA SER A 41 -8.61 6.09 1.19
C SER A 41 -9.58 6.66 2.23
N PHE A 42 -9.56 6.15 3.47
CA PHE A 42 -10.37 6.73 4.55
C PHE A 42 -9.99 8.21 4.82
N LEU A 43 -8.69 8.52 4.91
CA LEU A 43 -8.23 9.89 5.12
C LEU A 43 -8.56 10.80 3.93
N GLU A 44 -8.50 10.27 2.71
CA GLU A 44 -8.92 10.99 1.50
C GLU A 44 -10.40 11.36 1.56
N GLU A 45 -11.28 10.40 1.89
CA GLU A 45 -12.72 10.64 2.05
C GLU A 45 -12.99 11.68 3.15
N ALA A 46 -12.35 11.53 4.31
CA ALA A 46 -12.48 12.49 5.41
C ALA A 46 -12.00 13.90 5.02
N ALA A 47 -10.93 14.00 4.24
CA ALA A 47 -10.44 15.28 3.73
C ALA A 47 -11.46 15.91 2.77
N VAL A 48 -12.01 15.14 1.83
CA VAL A 48 -13.05 15.61 0.89
C VAL A 48 -14.27 16.14 1.64
N ILE A 49 -14.76 15.41 2.65
CA ILE A 49 -15.87 15.86 3.50
C ILE A 49 -15.53 17.19 4.19
N SER A 50 -14.33 17.28 4.79
CA SER A 50 -13.89 18.49 5.49
C SER A 50 -13.82 19.71 4.57
N PHE A 51 -13.39 19.53 3.32
CA PHE A 51 -13.36 20.61 2.33
C PHE A 51 -14.76 20.99 1.85
N ASN A 52 -15.64 20.02 1.60
CA ASN A 52 -17.02 20.28 1.20
C ASN A 52 -17.79 21.04 2.30
N GLU A 53 -17.64 20.66 3.57
CA GLU A 53 -18.26 21.38 4.70
C GLU A 53 -17.78 22.84 4.80
N LYS A 54 -16.49 23.08 4.55
CA LYS A 54 -15.90 24.41 4.73
C LYS A 54 -16.09 25.34 3.52
N PHE A 55 -16.13 24.79 2.32
CA PHE A 55 -16.05 25.56 1.07
C PHE A 55 -17.12 25.18 0.03
N GLY A 56 -17.89 24.12 0.24
CA GLY A 56 -18.96 23.72 -0.66
C GLY A 56 -20.11 24.71 -0.57
N THR A 57 -20.31 25.51 -1.62
CA THR A 57 -21.54 26.29 -1.78
C THR A 57 -22.69 25.32 -2.04
N GLU A 58 -23.71 25.35 -1.19
CA GLU A 58 -24.97 24.64 -1.42
C GLU A 58 -25.49 25.01 -2.82
N ASN A 59 -25.45 24.08 -3.77
CA ASN A 59 -26.15 24.25 -5.04
C ASN A 59 -27.64 24.22 -4.72
N THR A 60 -28.22 25.42 -4.64
CA THR A 60 -29.65 25.66 -4.43
C THR A 60 -30.46 25.18 -5.64
#